data_AF-A0A2D6PUI4-F1
#
_entry.id   AF-A0A2D6PUI4-F1
#
_cell.length_a   1.000
_cell.length_b   1.000
_cell.length_c   1.000
_cell.angle_alpha   90.00
_cell.angle_beta   90.00
_cell.angle_gamma   90.00
#
_symmetry.space_group_name_H-M   'P 1'
#
loop_
_entity.id
_entity.type
_entity.pdbx_description
1 polymer ?
#
loop_
_entity_poly.entity_id
_entity_poly.type
_entity_poly.pdbx_seq_one_letter_code
_entity_poly.pdbx_strand_id
1 'polypeptide(L)'
;MSDSDTSRPLDELLLDRRAFLGRWIRKEASGLLRFETEEDLVQGICQRALARADAFTYDGEDAFVGWLLTLARRHVADRHDYWSALKRGSSRVLRLTWGGSTPGDPLANIVPVDTVTGPGTFAARKEALVHLSRALSALPERDRKLVLWSGEGKSLQEQADALGITYAAAQRAGLRAMERLKKTFELVARS
;
A
#
# COMPACT_ATOMS: atom_id res chain seq x y z
N MET A 1 17.74 -45.11 -20.83
CA MET A 1 18.45 -44.13 -21.67
C MET A 1 17.46 -43.68 -22.73
N SER A 2 16.73 -42.60 -22.45
CA SER A 2 15.87 -41.89 -23.40
C SER A 2 15.90 -40.42 -23.01
N ASP A 3 16.66 -39.68 -23.83
CA ASP A 3 16.53 -38.28 -24.21
C ASP A 3 16.18 -37.24 -23.15
N SER A 4 17.26 -36.64 -22.66
CA SER A 4 17.43 -35.23 -22.28
C SER A 4 16.27 -34.31 -22.66
N ASP A 5 15.37 -34.08 -21.71
CA ASP A 5 14.40 -32.98 -21.72
C ASP A 5 15.17 -31.66 -21.90
N THR A 6 15.21 -31.17 -23.14
CA THR A 6 15.92 -29.95 -23.53
C THR A 6 15.00 -28.73 -23.29
N SER A 7 14.25 -28.76 -22.19
CA SER A 7 13.49 -27.61 -21.73
C SER A 7 14.44 -26.76 -20.89
N ARG A 8 14.75 -25.55 -21.36
CA ARG A 8 15.49 -24.58 -20.55
C ARG A 8 14.75 -24.39 -19.23
N PRO A 9 15.41 -24.53 -18.08
CA PRO A 9 14.70 -24.51 -16.80
C PRO A 9 14.10 -23.11 -16.59
N LEU A 10 12.87 -23.08 -16.08
CA LEU A 10 12.05 -21.88 -16.04
C LEU A 10 12.71 -20.76 -15.21
N ASP A 11 13.45 -21.12 -14.16
CA ASP A 11 14.22 -20.20 -13.34
C ASP A 11 15.30 -19.44 -14.15
N GLU A 12 16.04 -20.11 -15.03
CA GLU A 12 16.99 -19.45 -15.94
C GLU A 12 16.30 -18.48 -16.89
N LEU A 13 15.17 -18.90 -17.49
CA LEU A 13 14.37 -18.03 -18.36
C LEU A 13 13.88 -16.79 -17.60
N LEU A 14 13.49 -16.94 -16.35
CA LEU A 14 13.06 -15.83 -15.49
C LEU A 14 14.23 -14.90 -15.13
N LEU A 15 15.40 -15.46 -14.81
CA LEU A 15 16.61 -14.69 -14.47
C LEU A 15 17.01 -13.76 -15.62
N ASP A 16 17.05 -14.28 -16.85
CA ASP A 16 17.36 -13.51 -18.07
C ASP A 16 16.38 -12.35 -18.32
N ARG A 17 15.18 -12.44 -17.75
CA ARG A 17 14.05 -11.56 -18.07
C ARG A 17 13.74 -10.59 -16.94
N ARG A 18 14.45 -10.65 -15.81
CA ARG A 18 14.32 -9.69 -14.69
C ARG A 18 14.49 -8.24 -15.14
N ALA A 19 15.54 -7.95 -15.91
CA ALA A 19 15.80 -6.58 -16.38
C ALA A 19 14.72 -6.07 -17.36
N PHE A 20 14.15 -6.96 -18.17
CA PHE A 20 13.02 -6.65 -19.04
C PHE A 20 11.77 -6.32 -18.21
N LEU A 21 11.43 -7.17 -17.22
CA LEU A 21 10.31 -6.93 -16.32
C LEU A 21 10.45 -5.62 -15.54
N GLY A 22 11.66 -5.31 -15.09
CA GLY A 22 11.96 -4.06 -14.40
C GLY A 22 11.66 -2.82 -15.25
N ARG A 23 12.12 -2.81 -16.52
CA ARG A 23 11.77 -1.76 -17.49
C ARG A 23 10.26 -1.67 -17.73
N TRP A 24 9.60 -2.82 -17.87
CA TRP A 24 8.16 -2.89 -18.07
C TRP A 24 7.39 -2.32 -16.87
N ILE A 25 7.78 -2.65 -15.63
CA ILE A 25 7.19 -2.10 -14.39
C ILE A 25 7.36 -0.58 -14.33
N ARG A 26 8.55 -0.05 -14.62
CA ARG A 26 8.77 1.41 -14.64
C ARG A 26 7.86 2.14 -15.61
N LYS A 27 7.53 1.50 -16.74
CA LYS A 27 6.65 2.06 -17.75
C LYS A 27 5.16 1.93 -17.37
N GLU A 28 4.73 0.72 -17.03
CA GLU A 28 3.30 0.38 -16.92
C GLU A 28 2.76 0.48 -15.49
N ALA A 29 3.62 0.43 -14.48
CA ALA A 29 3.26 0.35 -13.06
C ALA A 29 3.99 1.41 -12.20
N SER A 30 4.39 2.53 -12.80
CA SER A 30 5.09 3.64 -12.10
C SER A 30 4.33 4.14 -10.86
N GLY A 31 3.00 4.08 -10.87
CA GLY A 31 2.16 4.42 -9.72
C GLY A 31 2.30 3.49 -8.51
N LEU A 32 2.80 2.27 -8.68
CA LEU A 32 3.11 1.34 -7.59
C LEU A 32 4.51 1.57 -7.01
N LEU A 33 5.43 2.15 -7.79
CA LEU A 33 6.79 2.40 -7.36
C LEU A 33 6.90 3.37 -6.18
N ARG A 34 5.83 4.07 -5.83
CA ARG A 34 5.76 4.87 -4.58
C ARG A 34 5.56 4.03 -3.32
N PHE A 35 5.18 2.76 -3.45
CA PHE A 35 4.81 1.86 -2.35
C PHE A 35 5.65 0.58 -2.30
N GLU A 36 6.17 0.14 -3.44
CA GLU A 36 6.96 -1.08 -3.58
C GLU A 36 8.15 -0.83 -4.50
N THR A 37 9.25 -1.54 -4.26
CA THR A 37 10.41 -1.42 -5.13
C THR A 37 10.16 -2.14 -6.46
N GLU A 38 10.91 -1.76 -7.49
CA GLU A 38 10.92 -2.48 -8.76
C GLU A 38 11.28 -3.96 -8.54
N GLU A 39 12.26 -4.23 -7.68
CA GLU A 39 12.71 -5.58 -7.37
C GLU A 39 11.64 -6.43 -6.67
N ASP A 40 10.90 -5.88 -5.70
CA ASP A 40 9.80 -6.59 -5.04
C ASP A 40 8.72 -7.00 -6.03
N LEU A 41 8.38 -6.10 -6.96
CA LEU A 41 7.38 -6.36 -8.00
C LEU A 41 7.88 -7.41 -8.99
N VAL A 42 9.13 -7.33 -9.43
CA VAL A 42 9.75 -8.37 -10.28
C VAL A 42 9.74 -9.71 -9.56
N GLN A 43 10.15 -9.76 -8.29
CA GLN A 43 10.17 -10.99 -7.50
C GLN A 43 8.76 -11.57 -7.35
N GLY A 44 7.75 -10.75 -7.10
CA GLY A 44 6.35 -11.18 -7.01
C GLY A 44 5.79 -11.76 -8.31
N ILE A 45 6.30 -11.33 -9.47
CA ILE A 45 6.01 -11.92 -10.78
C ILE A 45 6.73 -13.26 -10.92
N CYS A 46 8.03 -13.33 -10.63
CA CYS A 46 8.80 -14.57 -10.71
C CYS A 46 8.23 -15.66 -9.79
N GLN A 47 7.82 -15.32 -8.56
CA GLN A 47 7.15 -16.24 -7.64
C GLN A 47 5.84 -16.80 -8.23
N ARG A 48 5.04 -15.96 -8.88
CA ARG A 48 3.79 -16.39 -9.56
C ARG A 48 4.05 -17.29 -10.76
N ALA A 49 5.16 -17.08 -11.46
CA ALA A 49 5.59 -17.90 -12.59
C ALA A 49 6.07 -19.27 -12.10
N LEU A 50 6.93 -19.30 -11.08
CA LEU A 50 7.40 -20.54 -10.47
C LEU A 50 6.25 -21.36 -9.84
N ALA A 51 5.28 -20.70 -9.21
CA ALA A 51 4.08 -21.36 -8.69
C ALA A 51 3.16 -21.96 -9.79
N ARG A 52 3.46 -21.70 -11.07
CA ARG A 52 2.76 -22.24 -12.24
C ARG A 52 3.70 -23.03 -13.15
N ALA A 53 4.87 -23.42 -12.66
CA ALA A 53 5.88 -24.13 -13.44
C ALA A 53 5.31 -25.42 -14.05
N ASP A 54 4.52 -26.19 -13.28
CA ASP A 54 3.93 -27.45 -13.72
C ASP A 54 2.95 -27.31 -14.91
N ALA A 55 2.39 -26.11 -15.10
CA ALA A 55 1.45 -25.81 -16.18
C ALA A 55 2.11 -25.07 -17.35
N PHE A 56 3.42 -24.83 -17.29
CA PHE A 56 4.16 -24.10 -18.31
C PHE A 56 4.86 -25.06 -19.26
N THR A 57 4.59 -24.91 -20.56
CA THR A 57 5.35 -25.58 -21.63
C THR A 57 6.07 -24.50 -22.43
N TYR A 58 7.38 -24.66 -22.59
CA TYR A 58 8.18 -23.71 -23.37
C TYR A 58 7.95 -23.93 -24.86
N ASP A 59 7.30 -22.97 -25.51
CA ASP A 59 6.99 -22.97 -26.95
C ASP A 59 7.60 -21.74 -27.64
N GLY A 60 8.87 -21.48 -27.32
CA GLY A 60 9.64 -20.36 -27.87
C GLY A 60 9.58 -19.06 -27.06
N GLU A 61 10.42 -18.11 -27.47
CA GLU A 61 10.67 -16.87 -26.73
C GLU A 61 9.44 -15.96 -26.67
N ASP A 62 8.73 -15.80 -27.80
CA ASP A 62 7.54 -14.94 -27.87
C ASP A 62 6.38 -15.48 -27.03
N ALA A 63 6.17 -16.80 -27.04
CA ALA A 63 5.17 -17.46 -26.20
C ALA A 63 5.49 -17.28 -24.71
N PHE A 64 6.76 -17.47 -24.34
CA PHE A 64 7.22 -17.24 -22.97
C PHE A 64 7.02 -15.78 -22.54
N VAL A 65 7.40 -14.80 -23.37
CA VAL A 65 7.22 -13.37 -23.05
C VAL A 65 5.74 -13.02 -22.92
N GLY A 66 4.88 -13.52 -23.81
CA GLY A 66 3.44 -13.30 -23.75
C GLY A 66 2.81 -13.85 -22.47
N TRP A 67 3.20 -15.07 -22.09
CA TRP A 67 2.78 -15.70 -20.84
C TRP A 67 3.27 -14.92 -19.61
N LEU A 68 4.56 -14.54 -19.59
CA LEU A 68 5.16 -13.80 -18.48
C LEU A 68 4.51 -12.42 -18.30
N LEU A 69 4.23 -11.70 -19.40
CA LEU A 69 3.52 -10.42 -19.35
C LEU A 69 2.06 -10.57 -18.89
N THR A 70 1.42 -11.71 -19.16
CA THR A 70 0.09 -12.00 -18.63
C THR A 70 0.11 -12.14 -17.11
N LEU A 71 1.11 -12.84 -16.57
CA LEU A 71 1.34 -12.92 -15.13
C LEU A 71 1.70 -11.56 -14.53
N ALA A 72 2.53 -10.77 -15.22
CA ALA A 72 2.93 -9.43 -14.79
C ALA A 72 1.75 -8.47 -14.67
N ARG A 73 0.88 -8.41 -15.69
CA ARG A 73 -0.34 -7.59 -15.67
C ARG A 73 -1.26 -7.96 -14.52
N ARG A 74 -1.49 -9.27 -14.33
CA ARG A 74 -2.32 -9.75 -13.22
C ARG A 74 -1.71 -9.40 -11.86
N HIS A 75 -0.41 -9.59 -11.69
CA HIS A 75 0.29 -9.20 -10.47
C HIS A 75 0.12 -7.71 -10.18
N VAL A 76 0.40 -6.85 -11.16
CA VAL A 76 0.29 -5.40 -11.03
C VAL A 76 -1.14 -4.98 -10.70
N ALA A 77 -2.16 -5.57 -11.32
CA ALA A 77 -3.56 -5.33 -10.97
C ALA A 77 -3.85 -5.70 -9.51
N ASP A 78 -3.46 -6.90 -9.06
CA ASP A 78 -3.62 -7.33 -7.66
C ASP A 78 -2.96 -6.34 -6.68
N ARG A 79 -1.76 -5.83 -7.02
CA ARG A 79 -1.04 -4.85 -6.18
C ARG A 79 -1.74 -3.50 -6.19
N HIS A 80 -2.24 -3.04 -7.33
CA HIS A 80 -3.05 -1.82 -7.40
C HIS A 80 -4.29 -1.92 -6.53
N ASP A 81 -4.99 -3.05 -6.55
CA ASP A 81 -6.19 -3.27 -5.75
C ASP A 81 -5.87 -3.30 -4.26
N TYR A 82 -4.82 -4.03 -3.88
CA TYR A 82 -4.31 -4.08 -2.51
C TYR A 82 -3.99 -2.67 -1.99
N TRP A 83 -3.17 -1.91 -2.70
CA TRP A 83 -2.77 -0.58 -2.27
C TRP A 83 -3.92 0.41 -2.32
N SER A 84 -4.85 0.28 -3.26
CA SER A 84 -6.03 1.13 -3.32
C SER A 84 -6.97 0.85 -2.16
N ALA A 85 -7.17 -0.41 -1.78
CA ALA A 85 -7.95 -0.78 -0.58
C ALA A 85 -7.30 -0.23 0.69
N LEU A 86 -5.99 -0.43 0.84
CA LEU A 86 -5.23 0.08 2.00
C LEU A 86 -5.23 1.61 2.06
N LYS A 87 -5.04 2.27 0.90
CA LYS A 87 -5.01 3.73 0.76
C LYS A 87 -6.38 4.37 1.04
N ARG A 88 -7.49 3.76 0.60
CA ARG A 88 -8.84 4.31 0.85
C ARG A 88 -9.12 4.45 2.35
N GLY A 89 -8.68 3.50 3.17
CA GLY A 89 -8.78 3.61 4.63
C GLY A 89 -7.77 4.59 5.23
N SER A 90 -6.50 4.53 4.81
CA SER A 90 -5.40 5.19 5.53
C SER A 90 -4.95 6.56 4.98
N SER A 91 -5.03 6.82 3.67
CA SER A 91 -4.41 8.01 3.05
C SER A 91 -5.11 9.34 3.33
N ARG A 92 -6.40 9.31 3.63
CA ARG A 92 -7.15 10.53 3.96
C ARG A 92 -6.82 11.00 5.37
N VAL A 93 -6.67 10.03 6.27
CA VAL A 93 -6.19 10.23 7.63
C VAL A 93 -4.72 10.67 7.62
N LEU A 94 -3.87 9.99 6.84
CA LEU A 94 -2.45 10.32 6.70
C LEU A 94 -2.23 11.77 6.22
N ARG A 95 -3.05 12.28 5.28
CA ARG A 95 -2.93 13.68 4.82
C ARG A 95 -3.29 14.70 5.89
N LEU A 96 -4.32 14.43 6.70
CA LEU A 96 -4.69 15.29 7.83
C LEU A 96 -3.60 15.27 8.92
N THR A 97 -2.96 14.13 9.15
CA THR A 97 -1.95 13.98 10.19
C THR A 97 -0.54 14.39 9.75
N TRP A 98 -0.18 14.25 8.47
CA TRP A 98 1.21 14.32 7.97
C TRP A 98 1.42 15.33 6.82
N GLY A 99 0.35 15.92 6.26
CA GLY A 99 0.42 16.65 4.97
C GLY A 99 0.00 18.11 4.97
N GLY A 100 -0.36 18.73 6.09
CA GLY A 100 -0.88 20.10 6.10
C GLY A 100 -0.64 20.84 7.39
N SER A 101 0.44 21.62 7.45
CA SER A 101 0.59 22.69 8.44
C SER A 101 -0.35 23.83 8.08
N THR A 102 -1.63 23.72 8.46
CA THR A 102 -2.51 24.88 8.57
C THR A 102 -2.12 25.67 9.83
N PRO A 103 -1.91 27.00 9.76
CA PRO A 103 -1.66 27.81 10.95
C PRO A 103 -2.84 27.69 11.92
N GLY A 104 -2.61 27.09 13.09
CA GLY A 104 -3.64 26.84 14.11
C GLY A 104 -4.16 25.41 14.20
N ASP A 105 -3.61 24.46 13.43
CA ASP A 105 -3.97 23.04 13.54
C ASP A 105 -3.27 22.38 14.76
N PRO A 106 -4.01 21.87 15.77
CA PRO A 106 -3.45 21.10 16.89
C PRO A 106 -2.71 19.82 16.44
N LEU A 107 -2.86 19.42 15.17
CA LEU A 107 -2.39 18.17 14.59
C LEU A 107 -1.10 18.31 13.76
N ALA A 108 -0.54 19.52 13.60
CA ALA A 108 0.64 19.78 12.78
C ALA A 108 1.94 19.10 13.28
N ASN A 109 1.96 18.57 14.51
CA ASN A 109 3.16 18.05 15.18
C ASN A 109 3.22 16.52 15.32
N ILE A 110 2.50 15.77 14.48
CA ILE A 110 2.37 14.32 14.70
C ILE A 110 3.63 13.53 14.31
N VAL A 111 4.42 13.93 13.30
CA VAL A 111 5.80 13.44 13.04
C VAL A 111 6.54 14.46 12.14
N PRO A 112 7.83 14.80 12.37
CA PRO A 112 8.61 15.62 11.44
C PRO A 112 8.69 14.96 10.06
N VAL A 113 8.41 15.73 9.01
CA VAL A 113 8.48 15.33 7.59
C VAL A 113 9.91 15.07 7.09
N ASP A 114 10.92 15.26 7.95
CA ASP A 114 12.33 15.33 7.57
C ASP A 114 13.08 13.99 7.53
N THR A 115 12.42 12.83 7.70
CA THR A 115 13.11 11.51 7.64
C THR A 115 12.77 10.65 6.42
N VAL A 116 12.03 11.17 5.43
CA VAL A 116 11.51 10.34 4.31
C VAL A 116 12.11 10.74 2.95
N THR A 117 13.42 10.99 2.88
CA THR A 117 14.12 11.29 1.62
C THR A 117 15.39 10.45 1.46
N GLY A 118 15.23 9.12 1.32
CA GLY A 118 16.32 8.22 0.97
C GLY A 118 15.85 6.81 0.55
N PRO A 119 16.72 5.92 0.05
CA PRO A 119 16.35 4.58 -0.43
C PRO A 119 15.66 3.68 0.63
N GLY A 120 15.82 3.97 1.93
CA GLY A 120 15.08 3.33 3.04
C GLY A 120 13.58 3.69 3.12
N THR A 121 13.04 4.45 2.17
CA THR A 121 11.71 5.07 2.27
C THR A 121 10.53 4.21 1.80
N PHE A 122 10.72 3.25 0.89
CA PHE A 122 9.60 2.43 0.40
C PHE A 122 9.11 1.46 1.47
N ALA A 123 10.05 0.74 2.09
CA ALA A 123 9.76 -0.14 3.22
C ALA A 123 9.13 0.65 4.36
N ALA A 124 9.73 1.76 4.78
CA ALA A 124 9.20 2.63 5.83
C ALA A 124 7.81 3.20 5.50
N ARG A 125 7.54 3.58 4.24
CA ARG A 125 6.21 4.07 3.82
C ARG A 125 5.16 2.96 3.77
N LYS A 126 5.53 1.78 3.27
CA LYS A 126 4.69 0.57 3.28
C LYS A 126 4.32 0.20 4.71
N GLU A 127 5.31 0.15 5.58
CA GLU A 127 5.19 -0.14 7.00
C GLU A 127 4.30 0.89 7.71
N ALA A 128 4.52 2.19 7.49
CA ALA A 128 3.67 3.24 8.03
C ALA A 128 2.20 3.11 7.58
N LEU A 129 1.94 2.78 6.31
CA LEU A 129 0.57 2.58 5.80
C LEU A 129 -0.10 1.34 6.41
N VAL A 130 0.65 0.25 6.60
CA VAL A 130 0.19 -0.97 7.25
C VAL A 130 -0.11 -0.71 8.73
N HIS A 131 0.79 -0.03 9.44
CA HIS A 131 0.62 0.35 10.84
C HIS A 131 -0.58 1.28 11.02
N LEU A 132 -0.77 2.25 10.12
CA LEU A 132 -1.94 3.12 10.16
C LEU A 132 -3.25 2.36 9.91
N SER A 133 -3.26 1.42 8.96
CA SER A 133 -4.45 0.61 8.70
C SER A 133 -4.82 -0.27 9.89
N ARG A 134 -3.82 -0.88 10.53
CA ARG A 134 -4.00 -1.64 11.78
C ARG A 134 -4.49 -0.75 12.92
N ALA A 135 -3.90 0.42 13.08
CA ALA A 135 -4.30 1.37 14.11
C ALA A 135 -5.77 1.79 13.90
N LEU A 136 -6.15 2.20 12.69
CA LEU A 136 -7.53 2.54 12.33
C LEU A 136 -8.52 1.40 12.63
N SER A 137 -8.11 0.16 12.39
CA SER A 137 -8.96 -1.03 12.63
C SER A 137 -9.13 -1.34 14.12
N ALA A 138 -8.21 -0.90 14.97
CA ALA A 138 -8.27 -1.09 16.42
C ALA A 138 -8.99 0.04 17.17
N LEU A 139 -9.36 1.13 16.49
CA LEU A 139 -10.22 2.16 17.09
C LEU A 139 -11.65 1.65 17.29
N PRO A 140 -12.35 2.11 18.35
CA PRO A 140 -13.79 1.93 18.45
C PRO A 140 -14.50 2.52 17.23
N GLU A 141 -15.61 1.92 16.82
CA GLU A 141 -16.30 2.26 15.57
C GLU A 141 -16.63 3.75 15.43
N ARG A 142 -17.10 4.37 16.51
CA ARG A 142 -17.41 5.80 16.53
C ARG A 142 -16.16 6.66 16.27
N ASP A 143 -15.07 6.35 16.95
CA ASP A 143 -13.82 7.09 16.85
C ASP A 143 -13.19 6.88 15.46
N ARG A 144 -13.25 5.65 14.93
CA ARG A 144 -12.84 5.33 13.55
C ARG A 144 -13.62 6.16 12.52
N LYS A 145 -14.95 6.27 12.65
CA LYS A 145 -15.79 7.08 11.76
C LYS A 145 -15.40 8.57 11.81
N LEU A 146 -15.21 9.13 13.01
CA LEU A 146 -14.81 10.54 13.18
C LEU A 146 -13.48 10.85 12.49
N VAL A 147 -12.49 9.95 12.65
CA VAL A 147 -11.19 10.09 11.99
C VAL A 147 -11.33 10.00 10.46
N LEU A 148 -12.11 9.05 9.94
CA LEU A 148 -12.33 8.89 8.50
C LEU A 148 -13.08 10.09 7.91
N TRP A 149 -14.15 10.57 8.55
CA TRP A 149 -14.91 11.75 8.12
C TRP A 149 -14.07 13.03 8.12
N SER A 150 -13.19 13.19 9.11
CA SER A 150 -12.24 14.30 9.14
C SER A 150 -11.29 14.25 7.94
N GLY A 151 -10.81 13.05 7.56
CA GLY A 151 -10.03 12.85 6.33
C GLY A 151 -10.84 13.00 5.03
N GLU A 152 -12.17 12.86 5.08
CA GLU A 152 -13.08 13.14 3.96
C GLU A 152 -13.40 14.63 3.81
N GLY A 153 -13.00 15.48 4.76
CA GLY A 153 -13.32 16.91 4.76
C GLY A 153 -14.73 17.24 5.26
N LYS A 154 -15.40 16.30 5.95
CA LYS A 154 -16.71 16.57 6.57
C LYS A 154 -16.55 17.53 7.74
N SER A 155 -17.41 18.54 7.77
CA SER A 155 -17.47 19.54 8.84
C SER A 155 -17.88 18.91 10.18
N LEU A 156 -17.50 19.55 11.28
CA LEU A 156 -17.90 19.12 12.63
C LEU A 156 -19.43 19.11 12.81
N GLN A 157 -20.16 19.96 12.09
CA GLN A 157 -21.61 19.98 12.11
C GLN A 157 -22.20 18.72 11.45
N GLU A 158 -21.73 18.36 10.25
CA GLU A 158 -22.16 17.12 9.58
C GLU A 158 -21.83 15.87 10.40
N GLN A 159 -20.68 15.88 11.09
CA GLN A 159 -20.30 14.79 11.99
C GLN A 159 -21.22 14.71 13.23
N ALA A 160 -21.60 15.86 13.78
CA ALA A 160 -22.52 15.96 14.92
C ALA A 160 -23.91 15.43 14.54
N ASP A 161 -24.43 15.87 13.39
CA ASP A 161 -25.72 15.46 12.84
C ASP A 161 -25.74 13.96 12.55
N ALA A 162 -24.67 13.43 11.93
CA ALA A 162 -24.54 12.00 11.63
C ALA A 162 -24.44 11.11 12.88
N LEU A 163 -24.03 11.66 14.04
CA LEU A 163 -23.95 10.94 15.31
C LEU A 163 -25.12 11.24 16.26
N GLY A 164 -26.00 12.17 15.91
CA GLY A 164 -27.08 12.63 16.79
C GLY A 164 -26.57 13.28 18.09
N ILE A 165 -25.42 13.97 18.03
CA ILE A 165 -24.80 14.64 19.19
C ILE A 165 -24.67 16.15 18.94
N THR A 166 -24.33 16.91 19.99
CA THR A 166 -24.08 18.35 19.84
C THR A 166 -22.75 18.62 19.15
N TYR A 167 -22.63 19.79 18.50
CA TYR A 167 -21.37 20.26 17.90
C TYR A 167 -20.17 20.18 18.86
N ALA A 168 -20.35 20.66 20.11
CA ALA A 168 -19.30 20.61 21.12
C ALA A 168 -18.95 19.17 21.57
N ALA A 169 -19.91 18.24 21.49
CA ALA A 169 -19.63 16.81 21.73
C ALA A 169 -18.86 16.19 20.55
N ALA A 170 -19.22 16.52 19.31
CA ALA A 170 -18.51 16.07 18.11
C ALA A 170 -17.06 16.58 18.08
N GLN A 171 -16.83 17.86 18.41
CA GLN A 171 -15.49 18.43 18.51
C GLN A 171 -14.62 17.67 19.54
N ARG A 172 -15.13 17.46 20.75
CA ARG A 172 -14.41 16.71 21.80
C ARG A 172 -14.19 15.25 21.43
N ALA A 173 -15.17 14.61 20.79
CA ALA A 173 -15.06 13.23 20.34
C ALA A 173 -14.01 13.09 19.22
N GLY A 174 -13.98 14.01 18.26
CA GLY A 174 -12.98 14.04 17.19
C GLY A 174 -11.55 14.17 17.72
N LEU A 175 -11.31 15.12 18.64
CA LEU A 175 -10.00 15.27 19.30
C LEU A 175 -9.56 14.00 20.03
N ARG A 176 -10.47 13.37 20.79
CA ARG A 176 -10.17 12.11 21.49
C ARG A 176 -9.90 10.96 20.52
N ALA A 177 -10.61 10.90 19.40
CA ALA A 177 -10.42 9.88 18.39
C ALA A 177 -9.04 9.99 17.72
N MET A 178 -8.59 11.21 17.43
CA MET A 178 -7.24 11.47 16.89
C MET A 178 -6.13 11.12 17.90
N GLU A 179 -6.28 11.52 19.17
CA GLU A 179 -5.34 11.16 20.24
C GLU A 179 -5.24 9.64 20.42
N ARG A 180 -6.38 8.94 20.34
CA ARG A 180 -6.43 7.48 20.40
C ARG A 180 -5.74 6.85 19.21
N LEU A 181 -5.98 7.35 17.99
CA LEU A 181 -5.29 6.90 16.80
C LEU A 181 -3.77 7.01 16.93
N LYS A 182 -3.27 8.15 17.42
CA LYS A 182 -1.84 8.35 17.64
C LYS A 182 -1.26 7.29 18.58
N LYS A 183 -1.89 7.09 19.75
CA LYS A 183 -1.46 6.06 20.71
C LYS A 183 -1.48 4.66 20.12
N THR A 184 -2.55 4.31 19.41
CA THR A 184 -2.66 2.99 18.77
C THR A 184 -1.61 2.81 17.67
N PHE A 185 -1.34 3.85 16.87
CA PHE A 185 -0.29 3.81 15.85
C PHE A 185 1.10 3.61 16.46
N GLU A 186 1.44 4.36 17.52
CA GLU A 186 2.71 4.21 18.23
C GLU A 186 2.88 2.81 18.87
N LEU A 187 1.80 2.19 19.32
CA LEU A 187 1.83 0.82 19.84
C LEU A 187 2.08 -0.20 18.71
N VAL A 188 1.38 -0.05 17.59
CA VAL A 188 1.54 -0.94 16.42
C VAL A 188 2.89 -0.75 15.74
N ALA A 189 3.47 0.44 15.77
CA ALA A 189 4.78 0.70 15.17
C ALA A 189 5.96 0.19 16.01
N ARG A 190 5.73 -0.16 17.28
CA ARG A 190 6.74 -0.74 18.19
C ARG A 190 6.68 -2.27 18.26
N SER A 191 5.64 -2.89 17.70
CA SER A 191 5.38 -4.34 17.72
C SER A 191 5.88 -5.02 16.46
#